data_AF-A0AAD5GX35-F1
#
_entry.id   AF-A0AAD5GX35-F1
#
_cell.length_a   1.000
_cell.length_b   1.000
_cell.length_c   1.000
_cell.angle_alpha   90.00
_cell.angle_beta   90.00
_cell.angle_gamma   90.00
#
_symmetry.space_group_name_H-M   'P 1'
#
loop_
_entity.id
_entity.type
_entity.pdbx_description
1 polymer ?
#
loop_
_entity_poly.entity_id
_entity_poly.type
_entity_poly.pdbx_seq_one_letter_code
_entity_poly.pdbx_strand_id
1 'polypeptide(L)'
;MESKINNVMRKFDFKGQAGSLQYWEYKQVGQKKVLSLVGQPILSTQGQKGLKNYRKRSFNYTNASVGPDTEVDQEWLAGLAAQKRVPRQRTSRDPNQILGQLVVPVFSYQGADEKFVGVIELTTALPKTSYDEEFNQIQNLLKNENLTKPLENTIKVIYGDDIYKFQLPLPSGIADVWENMKMRNSEVNQKTFRLECEDGSGYLICISSDDDLRARIANSSTKAIYMFLKRGD
;
A
#
# COMPACT_ATOMS: atom_id res chain seq x y z
N MET A 1 -1.69 16.26 15.29
CA MET A 1 -1.84 15.32 14.15
C MET A 1 -2.14 16.10 12.88
N GLU A 2 -3.22 16.89 12.89
CA GLU A 2 -3.67 17.68 11.75
C GLU A 2 -2.57 18.54 11.09
N SER A 3 -1.75 19.26 11.88
CA SER A 3 -0.63 20.06 11.36
C SER A 3 0.40 19.23 10.58
N LYS A 4 0.73 18.03 11.07
CA LYS A 4 1.69 17.13 10.42
C LYS A 4 1.15 16.57 9.10
N ILE A 5 -0.11 16.13 9.10
CA ILE A 5 -0.78 15.67 7.87
C ILE A 5 -0.86 16.81 6.84
N ASN A 6 -1.23 18.02 7.28
CA ASN A 6 -1.26 19.20 6.41
C ASN A 6 0.11 19.48 5.78
N ASN A 7 1.21 19.29 6.51
CA ASN A 7 2.56 19.43 5.96
C ASN A 7 2.87 18.38 4.88
N VAL A 8 2.53 17.11 5.13
CA VAL A 8 2.69 16.02 4.14
C VAL A 8 1.90 16.34 2.87
N MET A 9 0.63 16.69 3.04
CA MET A 9 -0.28 17.04 1.97
C MET A 9 0.27 18.18 1.10
N ARG A 10 0.71 19.28 1.71
CA ARG A 10 1.20 20.48 1.00
C ARG A 10 2.52 20.27 0.25
N LYS A 11 3.36 19.35 0.70
CA LYS A 11 4.66 19.05 0.09
C LYS A 11 4.59 17.99 -1.01
N PHE A 12 3.44 17.35 -1.20
CA PHE A 12 3.25 16.38 -2.27
C PHE A 12 3.16 17.10 -3.63
N ASP A 13 3.99 16.68 -4.56
CA ASP A 13 4.02 17.13 -5.95
C ASP A 13 3.41 16.08 -6.87
N PHE A 14 2.42 16.51 -7.66
CA PHE A 14 1.77 15.70 -8.68
C PHE A 14 2.61 15.56 -9.97
N LYS A 15 3.76 16.24 -10.09
CA LYS A 15 4.62 16.26 -11.28
C LYS A 15 3.85 16.61 -12.56
N GLY A 16 2.94 17.58 -12.46
CA GLY A 16 2.08 18.03 -13.56
C GLY A 16 0.91 17.09 -13.90
N GLN A 17 0.71 15.99 -13.17
CA GLN A 17 -0.40 15.07 -13.42
C GLN A 17 -1.69 15.50 -12.73
N ALA A 18 -2.82 15.20 -13.35
CA ALA A 18 -4.11 15.46 -12.74
C ALA A 18 -4.42 14.41 -11.65
N GLY A 19 -4.54 14.86 -10.40
CA GLY A 19 -4.89 14.03 -9.26
C GLY A 19 -5.46 14.80 -8.08
N SER A 20 -5.90 14.02 -7.08
CA SER A 20 -6.33 14.47 -5.77
C SER A 20 -5.69 13.61 -4.69
N LEU A 21 -5.11 14.25 -3.69
CA LEU A 21 -4.63 13.62 -2.47
C LEU A 21 -5.64 13.98 -1.37
N GLN A 22 -6.09 13.03 -0.58
CA GLN A 22 -7.03 13.24 0.52
C GLN A 22 -6.64 12.40 1.73
N TYR A 23 -6.93 12.91 2.92
CA TYR A 23 -6.68 12.19 4.17
C TYR A 23 -7.97 11.68 4.80
N TRP A 24 -7.96 10.40 5.18
CA TRP A 24 -8.98 9.74 5.97
C TRP A 24 -8.51 9.61 7.40
N GLU A 25 -9.19 10.30 8.32
CA GLU A 25 -8.88 10.19 9.75
C GLU A 25 -9.50 8.92 10.33
N TYR A 26 -8.71 8.13 11.03
CA TYR A 26 -9.20 7.00 11.80
C TYR A 26 -9.80 7.48 13.13
N LYS A 27 -11.04 7.09 13.39
CA LYS A 27 -11.77 7.44 14.62
C LYS A 27 -12.35 6.19 15.27
N GLN A 28 -12.41 6.23 16.60
CA GLN A 28 -13.22 5.32 17.37
C GLN A 28 -14.46 6.06 17.86
N VAL A 29 -15.63 5.63 17.39
CA VAL A 29 -16.94 6.20 17.75
C VAL A 29 -17.71 5.13 18.50
N GLY A 30 -17.71 5.22 19.84
CA GLY A 30 -18.17 4.14 20.71
C GLY A 30 -17.33 2.87 20.49
N GLN A 31 -17.99 1.79 20.08
CA GLN A 31 -17.32 0.53 19.73
C GLN A 31 -16.89 0.45 18.25
N LYS A 32 -17.38 1.37 17.39
CA LYS A 32 -17.09 1.35 15.96
C LYS A 32 -15.75 2.01 15.66
N LYS A 33 -14.96 1.36 14.81
CA LYS A 33 -13.71 1.88 14.25
C LYS A 33 -14.02 2.33 12.83
N VAL A 34 -13.86 3.61 12.53
CA VAL A 34 -14.32 4.21 11.26
C VAL A 34 -13.25 5.09 10.64
N LEU A 35 -13.39 5.35 9.34
CA LEU A 35 -12.67 6.42 8.65
C LEU A 35 -13.58 7.61 8.39
N SER A 36 -13.03 8.82 8.49
CA SER A 36 -13.75 10.08 8.27
C SER A 36 -12.97 11.02 7.38
N LEU A 37 -13.67 11.60 6.39
CA LEU A 37 -13.19 12.71 5.56
C LEU A 37 -13.61 14.09 6.09
N VAL A 38 -14.50 14.14 7.09
CA VAL A 38 -15.05 15.38 7.62
C VAL A 38 -13.95 16.19 8.29
N GLY A 39 -13.80 17.45 7.87
CA GLY A 39 -12.77 18.38 8.36
C GLY A 39 -11.34 18.03 7.93
N GLN A 40 -11.15 16.99 7.11
CA GLN A 40 -9.81 16.54 6.72
C GLN A 40 -9.28 17.26 5.48
N PRO A 41 -7.96 17.45 5.38
CA PRO A 41 -7.36 18.12 4.25
C PRO A 41 -7.51 17.35 2.95
N ILE A 42 -7.57 18.13 1.87
CA ILE A 42 -7.54 17.67 0.50
C ILE A 42 -6.65 18.59 -0.30
N LEU A 43 -5.83 18.00 -1.16
CA LEU A 43 -5.07 18.71 -2.18
C LEU A 43 -5.52 18.17 -3.52
N SER A 44 -5.90 19.03 -4.45
CA SER A 44 -6.35 18.59 -5.77
C SER A 44 -5.83 19.51 -6.85
N THR A 45 -5.36 18.92 -7.93
CA THR A 45 -5.14 19.63 -9.20
C THR A 45 -6.50 20.06 -9.78
N GLN A 46 -6.54 21.17 -10.52
CA GLN A 46 -7.79 21.68 -11.08
C GLN A 46 -8.38 20.71 -12.14
N GLY A 47 -9.71 20.72 -12.27
CA GLY A 47 -10.32 20.57 -13.59
C GLY A 47 -10.89 19.21 -14.03
N GLN A 48 -10.81 18.13 -13.24
CA GLN A 48 -11.32 16.82 -13.71
C GLN A 48 -12.66 16.41 -13.06
N LYS A 49 -13.70 16.26 -13.89
CA LYS A 49 -15.05 15.82 -13.45
C LYS A 49 -15.00 14.46 -12.75
N GLY A 50 -14.17 13.54 -13.23
CA GLY A 50 -13.96 12.21 -12.63
C GLY A 50 -13.49 12.29 -11.17
N LEU A 51 -12.44 13.07 -10.89
CA LEU A 51 -11.90 13.24 -9.53
C LEU A 51 -12.92 13.89 -8.59
N LYS A 52 -13.65 14.90 -9.05
CA LYS A 52 -14.73 15.54 -8.25
C LYS A 52 -15.85 14.56 -7.92
N ASN A 53 -16.26 13.74 -8.89
CA ASN A 53 -17.29 12.73 -8.69
C ASN A 53 -16.81 11.64 -7.73
N TYR A 54 -15.56 11.20 -7.85
CA TYR A 54 -14.96 10.23 -6.95
C TYR A 54 -14.93 10.74 -5.50
N ARG A 55 -14.49 12.00 -5.29
CA ARG A 55 -14.51 12.63 -3.97
C ARG A 55 -15.92 12.65 -3.37
N LYS A 56 -16.93 13.01 -4.14
CA LYS A 56 -18.34 12.99 -3.68
C LYS A 56 -18.77 11.59 -3.25
N ARG A 57 -18.45 10.56 -4.03
CA ARG A 57 -18.73 9.15 -3.69
C ARG A 57 -17.98 8.71 -2.43
N SER A 58 -16.75 9.17 -2.24
CA SER A 58 -15.94 8.84 -1.06
C SER A 58 -16.66 9.24 0.24
N PHE A 59 -17.42 10.34 0.25
CA PHE A 59 -18.18 10.73 1.44
C PHE A 59 -19.24 9.70 1.87
N ASN A 60 -19.72 8.84 0.97
CA ASN A 60 -20.66 7.76 1.32
C ASN A 60 -20.04 6.74 2.28
N TYR A 61 -18.71 6.62 2.31
CA TYR A 61 -17.99 5.76 3.26
C TYR A 61 -17.65 6.46 4.58
N THR A 62 -18.04 7.73 4.76
CA THR A 62 -17.84 8.41 6.05
C THR A 62 -18.62 7.67 7.12
N ASN A 63 -17.94 7.26 8.19
CA ASN A 63 -18.49 6.43 9.28
C ASN A 63 -18.71 4.96 8.93
N ALA A 64 -18.29 4.49 7.74
CA ALA A 64 -18.22 3.08 7.46
C ALA A 64 -17.18 2.41 8.39
N SER A 65 -17.51 1.22 8.88
CA SER A 65 -16.67 0.52 9.86
C SER A 65 -15.51 -0.19 9.15
N VAL A 66 -14.32 -0.15 9.75
CA VAL A 66 -13.07 -0.75 9.25
C VAL A 66 -12.44 -1.67 10.30
N GLY A 67 -13.27 -2.24 11.18
CA GLY A 67 -12.81 -3.17 12.21
C GLY A 67 -12.33 -4.50 11.61
N PRO A 68 -11.55 -5.29 12.37
CA PRO A 68 -11.06 -6.59 11.92
C PRO A 68 -12.19 -7.55 11.54
N ASP A 69 -13.32 -7.48 12.25
CA ASP A 69 -14.50 -8.34 12.03
C ASP A 69 -15.57 -7.69 11.16
N THR A 70 -15.24 -6.59 10.47
CA THR A 70 -16.18 -5.88 9.59
C THR A 70 -15.99 -6.32 8.15
N GLU A 71 -17.09 -6.59 7.44
CA GLU A 71 -17.07 -6.70 5.98
C GLU A 71 -16.88 -5.31 5.37
N VAL A 72 -15.65 -5.04 4.93
CA VAL A 72 -15.30 -3.79 4.25
C VAL A 72 -15.57 -3.97 2.76
N ASP A 73 -16.23 -2.98 2.16
CA ASP A 73 -16.47 -2.91 0.72
C ASP A 73 -15.17 -3.08 -0.06
N GLN A 74 -15.13 -4.06 -0.97
CA GLN A 74 -13.95 -4.38 -1.77
C GLN A 74 -13.57 -3.26 -2.76
N GLU A 75 -14.52 -2.39 -3.08
CA GLU A 75 -14.31 -1.19 -3.89
C GLU A 75 -13.73 -0.01 -3.09
N TRP A 76 -13.74 -0.10 -1.76
CA TRP A 76 -13.23 0.95 -0.89
C TRP A 76 -11.80 0.67 -0.42
N LEU A 77 -10.84 0.98 -1.28
CA LEU A 77 -9.42 0.76 -1.03
C LEU A 77 -8.93 1.36 0.30
N ALA A 78 -9.37 2.58 0.65
CA ALA A 78 -8.94 3.22 1.89
C ALA A 78 -9.43 2.43 3.13
N GLY A 79 -10.66 1.89 3.08
CA GLY A 79 -11.17 1.00 4.11
C GLY A 79 -10.37 -0.29 4.22
N LEU A 80 -10.06 -0.92 3.09
CA LEU A 80 -9.25 -2.15 3.05
C LEU A 80 -7.83 -1.92 3.58
N ALA A 81 -7.23 -0.79 3.21
CA ALA A 81 -5.91 -0.39 3.70
C ALA A 81 -5.93 -0.10 5.20
N ALA A 82 -7.00 0.49 5.74
CA ALA A 82 -7.15 0.70 7.18
C ALA A 82 -7.35 -0.61 7.94
N GLN A 83 -8.21 -1.51 7.46
CA GLN A 83 -8.47 -2.79 8.10
C GLN A 83 -7.21 -3.66 8.15
N LYS A 84 -6.50 -3.78 7.02
CA LYS A 84 -5.31 -4.63 6.90
C LYS A 84 -4.01 -3.91 7.27
N ARG A 85 -4.05 -2.60 7.48
CA ARG A 85 -2.89 -1.75 7.81
C ARG A 85 -1.76 -1.83 6.78
N VAL A 86 -2.11 -2.06 5.51
CA VAL A 86 -1.15 -2.17 4.39
C VAL A 86 -1.53 -1.22 3.25
N PRO A 87 -0.53 -0.66 2.53
CA PRO A 87 -0.79 0.10 1.32
C PRO A 87 -1.48 -0.75 0.24
N ARG A 88 -2.31 -0.11 -0.59
CA ARG A 88 -2.95 -0.74 -1.75
C ARG A 88 -2.94 0.21 -2.94
N GLN A 89 -2.94 -0.33 -4.16
CA GLN A 89 -3.08 0.46 -5.38
C GLN A 89 -4.06 -0.18 -6.37
N ARG A 90 -4.64 0.63 -7.23
CA ARG A 90 -5.31 0.22 -8.47
C ARG A 90 -4.66 0.95 -9.64
N THR A 91 -4.17 0.17 -10.59
CA THR A 91 -3.35 0.60 -11.72
C THR A 91 -4.08 0.37 -13.04
N SER A 92 -3.47 0.73 -14.16
CA SER A 92 -4.00 0.46 -15.50
C SER A 92 -4.02 -1.03 -15.85
N ARG A 93 -3.50 -1.90 -14.97
CA ARG A 93 -3.59 -3.35 -15.08
C ARG A 93 -4.98 -3.87 -14.69
N ASP A 94 -5.79 -3.05 -14.01
CA ASP A 94 -7.20 -3.34 -13.76
C ASP A 94 -8.04 -2.82 -14.95
N PRO A 95 -8.57 -3.72 -15.81
CA PRO A 95 -9.19 -3.33 -17.08
C PRO A 95 -10.48 -2.53 -16.90
N ASN A 96 -11.11 -2.59 -15.72
CA ASN A 96 -12.37 -1.90 -15.45
C ASN A 96 -12.14 -0.57 -14.71
N GLN A 97 -10.90 -0.25 -14.34
CA GLN A 97 -10.59 0.89 -13.50
C GLN A 97 -10.41 2.17 -14.34
N ILE A 98 -11.29 3.14 -14.11
CA ILE A 98 -11.27 4.44 -14.81
C ILE A 98 -10.29 5.44 -14.15
N LEU A 99 -10.08 5.32 -12.83
CA LEU A 99 -9.22 6.22 -12.05
C LEU A 99 -8.06 5.46 -11.42
N GLY A 100 -6.88 6.06 -11.41
CA GLY A 100 -5.78 5.53 -10.64
C GLY A 100 -5.96 5.72 -9.15
N GLN A 101 -5.54 4.75 -8.33
CA GLN A 101 -5.61 4.87 -6.87
C GLN A 101 -4.36 4.33 -6.19
N LEU A 102 -3.90 5.04 -5.16
CA LEU A 102 -2.90 4.60 -4.20
C LEU A 102 -3.38 5.00 -2.80
N VAL A 103 -3.44 4.05 -1.87
CA VAL A 103 -3.78 4.31 -0.47
C VAL A 103 -2.63 3.87 0.43
N VAL A 104 -2.27 4.74 1.37
CA VAL A 104 -1.10 4.58 2.25
C VAL A 104 -1.54 4.77 3.71
N PRO A 105 -1.51 3.71 4.53
CA PRO A 105 -1.71 3.80 5.97
C PRO A 105 -0.73 4.76 6.65
N VAL A 106 -1.23 5.50 7.63
CA VAL A 106 -0.48 6.47 8.41
C VAL A 106 -0.41 6.03 9.87
N PHE A 107 0.78 6.10 10.46
CA PHE A 107 1.04 5.65 11.83
C PHE A 107 1.78 6.71 12.63
N SER A 108 1.31 7.03 13.83
CA SER A 108 2.09 7.81 14.78
C SER A 108 2.72 6.93 15.84
N TYR A 109 3.82 7.43 16.41
CA TYR A 109 4.53 6.77 17.50
C TYR A 109 4.43 7.60 18.78
N GLN A 110 4.16 6.92 19.89
CA GLN A 110 4.36 7.44 21.24
C GLN A 110 5.36 6.52 21.93
N GLY A 111 6.66 6.84 21.84
CA GLY A 111 7.71 5.89 22.21
C GLY A 111 7.76 4.72 21.24
N ALA A 112 7.70 3.49 21.77
CA ALA A 112 7.65 2.27 20.97
C ALA A 112 6.24 1.92 20.46
N ASP A 113 5.20 2.58 20.98
CA ASP A 113 3.81 2.24 20.65
C ASP A 113 3.40 2.81 19.30
N GLU A 114 3.15 1.90 18.37
CA GLU A 114 2.56 2.20 17.07
C GLU A 114 1.05 2.45 17.20
N LYS A 115 0.60 3.58 16.69
CA LYS A 115 -0.82 3.91 16.58
C LYS A 115 -1.19 4.20 15.13
N PHE A 116 -2.12 3.42 14.59
CA PHE A 116 -2.76 3.74 13.31
C PHE A 116 -3.66 4.97 13.46
N VAL A 117 -3.47 5.97 12.59
CA VAL A 117 -4.16 7.28 12.70
C VAL A 117 -4.99 7.64 11.47
N GLY A 118 -4.80 6.95 10.35
CA GLY A 118 -5.57 7.22 9.15
C GLY A 118 -4.95 6.66 7.88
N VAL A 119 -5.46 7.10 6.73
CA VAL A 119 -5.00 6.71 5.41
C VAL A 119 -4.86 7.94 4.53
N ILE A 120 -3.73 8.09 3.85
CA ILE A 120 -3.60 9.02 2.72
C ILE A 120 -4.04 8.30 1.46
N GLU A 121 -4.97 8.87 0.72
CA GLU A 121 -5.44 8.37 -0.56
C GLU A 121 -5.07 9.35 -1.67
N LEU A 122 -4.31 8.86 -2.64
CA LEU A 122 -4.09 9.49 -3.93
C LEU A 122 -5.05 8.88 -4.95
N THR A 123 -5.72 9.75 -5.71
CA THR A 123 -6.51 9.39 -6.89
C THR A 123 -5.98 10.16 -8.08
N THR A 124 -5.67 9.49 -9.19
CA THR A 124 -5.28 10.16 -10.44
C THR A 124 -6.34 9.97 -11.51
N ALA A 125 -6.45 10.97 -12.38
CA ALA A 125 -7.43 10.97 -13.46
C ALA A 125 -7.24 9.84 -14.47
N LEU A 126 -5.97 9.50 -14.73
CA LEU A 126 -5.59 8.37 -15.57
C LEU A 126 -4.83 7.38 -14.68
N PRO A 127 -5.17 6.08 -14.73
CA PRO A 127 -4.43 5.08 -13.99
C PRO A 127 -3.04 4.88 -14.62
N LYS A 128 -2.02 4.81 -13.77
CA LYS A 128 -0.64 4.47 -14.16
C LYS A 128 -0.45 2.97 -14.18
N THR A 129 0.65 2.52 -14.79
CA THR A 129 1.11 1.13 -14.68
C THR A 129 1.60 0.77 -13.27
N SER A 130 2.18 1.75 -12.55
CA SER A 130 2.60 1.66 -11.14
C SER A 130 2.53 3.03 -10.45
N TYR A 131 2.36 3.03 -9.13
CA TYR A 131 2.42 4.21 -8.25
C TYR A 131 3.63 4.23 -7.31
N ASP A 132 4.69 3.47 -7.60
CA ASP A 132 5.86 3.37 -6.71
C ASP A 132 6.53 4.72 -6.45
N GLU A 133 6.61 5.59 -7.46
CA GLU A 133 7.14 6.94 -7.29
C GLU A 133 6.32 7.76 -6.31
N GLU A 134 4.99 7.77 -6.46
CA GLU A 134 4.07 8.49 -5.58
C GLU A 134 4.09 7.91 -4.16
N PHE A 135 4.15 6.59 -4.05
CA PHE A 135 4.27 5.94 -2.75
C PHE A 135 5.56 6.34 -2.05
N ASN A 136 6.70 6.27 -2.73
CA ASN A 136 7.99 6.65 -2.16
C ASN A 136 7.98 8.13 -1.73
N GLN A 137 7.34 8.99 -2.53
CA GLN A 137 7.15 10.39 -2.16
C GLN A 137 6.33 10.52 -0.87
N ILE A 138 5.15 9.88 -0.79
CA ILE A 138 4.29 9.92 0.40
C ILE A 138 5.03 9.36 1.62
N GLN A 139 5.73 8.23 1.48
CA GLN A 139 6.50 7.61 2.56
C GLN A 139 7.59 8.54 3.08
N ASN A 140 8.36 9.17 2.20
CA ASN A 140 9.41 10.10 2.62
C ASN A 140 8.83 11.31 3.34
N LEU A 141 7.71 11.86 2.84
CA LEU A 141 7.02 12.97 3.49
C LEU A 141 6.46 12.57 4.87
N LEU A 142 5.86 11.40 4.98
CA LEU A 142 5.38 10.85 6.27
C LEU A 142 6.54 10.61 7.24
N LYS A 143 7.67 10.06 6.76
CA LYS A 143 8.88 9.81 7.56
C LYS A 143 9.40 11.11 8.17
N ASN A 144 9.44 12.19 7.39
CA ASN A 144 9.89 13.50 7.87
C ASN A 144 8.99 14.07 8.99
N GLU A 145 7.74 13.63 9.09
CA GLU A 145 6.80 14.03 10.14
C GLU A 145 6.67 12.99 11.28
N ASN A 146 7.45 11.90 11.23
CA ASN A 146 7.35 10.73 12.10
C ASN A 146 5.95 10.06 12.06
N LEU A 147 5.42 9.90 10.84
CA LEU A 147 4.06 9.42 10.56
C LEU A 147 4.01 8.13 9.73
N THR A 148 5.12 7.43 9.55
CA THR A 148 5.15 6.15 8.83
C THR A 148 5.93 5.11 9.60
N LYS A 149 5.61 3.83 9.35
CA LYS A 149 6.52 2.75 9.71
C LYS A 149 7.82 2.91 8.92
N PRO A 150 8.99 2.68 9.53
CA PRO A 150 10.17 2.44 8.73
C PRO A 150 9.83 1.35 7.70
N LEU A 151 10.21 1.54 6.43
CA LEU A 151 10.08 0.48 5.42
C LEU A 151 11.01 -0.66 5.82
N GLU A 152 10.50 -1.59 6.62
CA GLU A 152 11.27 -2.69 7.19
C GLU A 152 11.14 -3.97 6.36
N ASN A 153 10.89 -3.90 5.05
CA ASN A 153 10.70 -5.12 4.26
C ASN A 153 11.72 -5.20 3.13
N THR A 154 12.94 -5.59 3.51
CA THR A 154 13.89 -6.09 2.51
C THR A 154 13.41 -7.47 2.05
N ILE A 155 13.12 -7.63 0.77
CA ILE A 155 12.91 -8.96 0.19
C ILE A 155 14.27 -9.60 -0.05
N LYS A 156 14.42 -10.83 0.44
CA LYS A 156 15.56 -11.69 0.17
C LYS A 156 15.04 -12.95 -0.49
N VAL A 157 15.34 -13.13 -1.77
CA VAL A 157 15.01 -14.36 -2.52
C VAL A 157 16.25 -15.24 -2.58
N ILE A 158 16.15 -16.49 -2.13
CA ILE A 158 17.23 -17.46 -2.08
C ILE A 158 17.05 -18.49 -3.20
N TYR A 159 18.09 -18.73 -3.99
CA TYR A 159 18.11 -19.75 -5.04
C TYR A 159 19.46 -20.48 -5.05
N GLY A 160 19.48 -21.75 -4.63
CA GLY A 160 20.74 -22.44 -4.37
C GLY A 160 21.56 -21.67 -3.33
N ASP A 161 22.78 -21.27 -3.69
CA ASP A 161 23.67 -20.46 -2.86
C ASP A 161 23.51 -18.94 -3.09
N ASP A 162 22.72 -18.54 -4.09
CA ASP A 162 22.51 -17.13 -4.44
C ASP A 162 21.42 -16.49 -3.57
N ILE A 163 21.67 -15.23 -3.17
CA ILE A 163 20.70 -14.40 -2.44
C ILE A 163 20.48 -13.10 -3.20
N TYR A 164 19.28 -12.94 -3.76
CA TYR A 164 18.83 -11.70 -4.38
C TYR A 164 18.16 -10.83 -3.34
N LYS A 165 18.78 -9.69 -3.02
CA LYS A 165 18.29 -8.74 -2.02
C LYS A 165 17.82 -7.45 -2.69
N PHE A 166 16.59 -7.04 -2.41
CA PHE A 166 16.04 -5.78 -2.88
C PHE A 166 14.96 -5.25 -1.94
N GLN A 167 14.71 -3.95 -2.01
CA GLN A 167 13.56 -3.33 -1.34
C GLN A 167 12.42 -3.25 -2.33
N LEU A 168 11.22 -3.63 -1.90
CA LEU A 168 10.01 -3.38 -2.65
C LEU A 168 9.33 -2.13 -2.11
N PRO A 169 9.18 -1.05 -2.90
CA PRO A 169 8.28 0.02 -2.53
C PRO A 169 6.86 -0.55 -2.52
N LEU A 170 6.27 -0.72 -1.33
CA LEU A 170 4.84 -1.07 -1.27
C LEU A 170 4.02 0.00 -1.99
N PRO A 171 2.88 -0.25 -2.61
CA PRO A 171 2.22 -1.52 -2.83
C PRO A 171 2.76 -2.28 -4.06
N SER A 172 4.05 -2.60 -4.10
CA SER A 172 4.58 -3.64 -5.00
C SER A 172 3.80 -4.95 -4.87
N GLY A 173 3.57 -5.59 -6.01
CA GLY A 173 2.98 -6.91 -6.16
C GLY A 173 4.00 -7.99 -6.47
N ILE A 174 3.52 -9.21 -6.69
CA ILE A 174 4.36 -10.36 -7.03
C ILE A 174 5.09 -10.15 -8.37
N ALA A 175 4.48 -9.40 -9.29
CA ALA A 175 5.10 -9.03 -10.55
C ALA A 175 6.42 -8.25 -10.35
N ASP A 176 6.47 -7.35 -9.37
CA ASP A 176 7.65 -6.50 -9.11
C ASP A 176 8.79 -7.31 -8.47
N VAL A 177 8.44 -8.36 -7.69
CA VAL A 177 9.41 -9.38 -7.21
C VAL A 177 10.05 -10.05 -8.42
N TRP A 178 9.24 -10.53 -9.36
CA TRP A 178 9.72 -11.24 -10.56
C TRP A 178 10.53 -10.35 -11.51
N GLU A 179 10.14 -9.09 -11.71
CA GLU A 179 10.92 -8.14 -12.50
C GLU A 179 12.30 -7.90 -11.87
N ASN A 180 12.36 -7.69 -10.55
CA ASN A 180 13.63 -7.55 -9.83
C ASN A 180 14.53 -8.78 -9.94
N MET A 181 13.94 -9.98 -9.91
CA MET A 181 14.65 -11.24 -10.11
C MET A 181 15.18 -11.34 -11.53
N LYS A 182 14.34 -11.08 -12.55
CA LYS A 182 14.71 -11.17 -13.96
C LYS A 182 15.81 -10.19 -14.36
N MET A 183 15.84 -9.00 -13.75
CA MET A 183 16.93 -8.03 -13.95
C MET A 183 18.29 -8.56 -13.47
N ARG A 184 18.30 -9.44 -12.46
CA ARG A 184 19.53 -9.97 -11.83
C ARG A 184 19.91 -11.34 -12.39
N ASN A 185 18.93 -12.12 -12.80
CA ASN A 185 19.12 -13.42 -13.43
C ASN A 185 18.05 -13.63 -14.51
N SER A 186 18.45 -13.53 -15.78
CA SER A 186 17.55 -13.63 -16.93
C SER A 186 16.97 -15.03 -17.15
N GLU A 187 17.55 -16.07 -16.54
CA GLU A 187 17.03 -17.44 -16.59
C GLU A 187 15.79 -17.64 -15.69
N VAL A 188 15.66 -16.80 -14.65
CA VAL A 188 14.54 -16.84 -13.71
C VAL A 188 13.27 -16.33 -14.37
N ASN A 189 12.24 -17.18 -14.39
CA ASN A 189 10.95 -16.86 -14.96
C ASN A 189 9.81 -17.61 -14.26
N GLN A 190 8.61 -17.05 -14.35
CA GLN A 190 7.40 -17.55 -13.67
C GLN A 190 6.88 -18.89 -14.21
N LYS A 191 7.32 -19.33 -15.41
CA LYS A 191 6.89 -20.62 -15.98
C LYS A 191 7.70 -21.78 -15.41
N THR A 192 8.97 -21.54 -15.14
CA THR A 192 9.93 -22.56 -14.67
C THR A 192 10.13 -22.52 -13.17
N PHE A 193 9.85 -21.39 -12.53
CA PHE A 193 10.13 -21.21 -11.10
C PHE A 193 8.88 -20.77 -10.33
N ARG A 194 8.84 -21.15 -9.05
CA ARG A 194 7.84 -20.77 -8.07
C ARG A 194 8.54 -20.09 -6.89
N LEU A 195 7.85 -19.13 -6.28
CA LEU A 195 8.31 -18.48 -5.06
C LEU A 195 7.60 -19.11 -3.88
N GLU A 196 8.37 -19.47 -2.86
CA GLU A 196 7.87 -20.04 -1.62
C GLU A 196 8.34 -19.20 -0.44
N CYS A 197 7.56 -19.16 0.64
CA CYS A 197 7.94 -18.54 1.90
C CYS A 197 7.60 -19.48 3.03
N GLU A 198 8.51 -19.58 4.00
CA GLU A 198 8.26 -20.31 5.22
C GLU A 198 7.17 -19.61 6.03
N ASP A 199 6.26 -20.38 6.62
CA ASP A 199 5.29 -19.88 7.59
C ASP A 199 5.85 -19.95 9.02
N GLY A 200 5.08 -19.42 9.99
CA GLY A 200 5.49 -19.43 11.39
C GLY A 200 5.65 -20.83 12.02
N SER A 201 5.28 -21.89 11.30
CA SER A 201 5.41 -23.29 11.69
C SER A 201 6.48 -24.07 10.90
N GLY A 202 7.19 -23.41 9.98
CA GLY A 202 8.25 -24.04 9.19
C GLY A 202 7.80 -24.63 7.85
N TYR A 203 6.52 -24.49 7.47
CA TYR A 203 6.02 -25.00 6.18
C TYR A 203 6.24 -23.98 5.06
N LEU A 204 6.65 -24.47 3.89
CA LEU A 204 6.80 -23.65 2.69
C LEU A 204 5.44 -23.43 2.01
N ILE A 205 5.06 -22.17 1.84
CA ILE A 205 3.83 -21.75 1.19
C ILE A 205 4.16 -21.00 -0.09
N CYS A 206 3.52 -21.39 -1.19
CA CYS A 206 3.66 -20.74 -2.48
C CYS A 206 3.11 -19.30 -2.45
N ILE A 207 3.88 -18.36 -2.98
CA ILE A 207 3.47 -16.97 -3.22
C ILE A 207 3.17 -16.81 -4.71
N SER A 208 1.88 -16.87 -5.05
CA SER A 208 1.40 -16.84 -6.43
C SER A 208 0.68 -15.55 -6.79
N SER A 209 0.24 -14.80 -5.79
CA SER A 209 -0.55 -13.58 -5.95
C SER A 209 0.01 -12.42 -5.13
N ASP A 210 -0.44 -11.21 -5.47
CA ASP A 210 -0.16 -10.02 -4.68
C ASP A 210 -0.70 -10.13 -3.25
N ASP A 211 -1.84 -10.80 -3.06
CA ASP A 211 -2.44 -10.97 -1.74
C ASP A 211 -1.64 -11.97 -0.88
N ASP A 212 -1.09 -13.03 -1.48
CA ASP A 212 -0.13 -13.92 -0.81
C ASP A 212 1.09 -13.14 -0.34
N LEU A 213 1.68 -12.33 -1.23
CA LEU A 213 2.85 -11.51 -0.93
C LEU A 213 2.55 -10.52 0.21
N ARG A 214 1.41 -9.83 0.15
CA ARG A 214 0.97 -8.88 1.18
C ARG A 214 0.72 -9.56 2.52
N ALA A 215 0.13 -10.76 2.52
CA ALA A 215 -0.09 -11.52 3.75
C ALA A 215 1.25 -11.87 4.43
N ARG A 216 2.27 -12.24 3.64
CA ARG A 216 3.62 -12.50 4.18
C ARG A 216 4.28 -11.25 4.72
N ILE A 217 4.14 -10.15 4.00
CA ILE A 217 4.62 -8.84 4.44
C ILE A 217 3.98 -8.42 5.77
N ALA A 218 2.67 -8.61 5.91
CA ALA A 218 1.94 -8.23 7.12
C ALA A 218 2.27 -9.11 8.34
N ASN A 219 2.60 -10.39 8.12
CA ASN A 219 2.88 -11.36 9.17
C ASN A 219 4.37 -11.46 9.54
N SER A 220 5.26 -10.77 8.81
CA SER A 220 6.70 -10.80 9.09
C SER A 220 7.02 -10.02 10.37
N SER A 221 7.54 -10.71 11.39
CA SER A 221 8.12 -10.07 12.58
C SER A 221 9.54 -9.54 12.33
N THR A 222 10.15 -9.90 11.20
CA THR A 222 11.52 -9.56 10.82
C THR A 222 11.57 -8.43 9.81
N LYS A 223 12.65 -7.63 9.85
CA LYS A 223 12.93 -6.54 8.89
C LYS A 223 13.25 -7.00 7.45
N ALA A 224 13.12 -8.30 7.21
CA ALA A 224 13.37 -8.92 5.93
C ALA A 224 12.42 -10.10 5.76
N ILE A 225 11.95 -10.27 4.54
CA ILE A 225 11.08 -11.39 4.15
C ILE A 225 11.92 -12.31 3.30
N TYR A 226 12.02 -13.55 3.74
CA TYR A 226 12.76 -14.58 3.04
C TYR A 226 11.82 -15.33 2.12
N MET A 227 12.19 -15.40 0.84
CA MET A 227 11.52 -16.22 -0.16
C MET A 227 12.54 -17.19 -0.73
N PHE A 228 12.06 -18.35 -1.13
CA PHE A 228 12.84 -19.40 -1.75
C PHE A 228 12.35 -19.56 -3.18
N LEU A 229 13.28 -19.48 -4.12
CA LEU A 229 13.00 -19.78 -5.51
C LEU A 229 13.19 -21.28 -5.71
N LYS A 230 12.14 -21.96 -6.17
CA LYS A 230 12.18 -23.38 -6.52
C LYS A 230 11.88 -23.56 -7.99
N ARG A 231 12.56 -24.48 -8.67
CA ARG A 231 12.12 -24.92 -9.99
C ARG A 231 10.79 -25.66 -9.81
N GLY A 232 9.80 -25.32 -10.62
CA GLY A 232 8.58 -26.12 -10.73
C GLY A 232 8.93 -27.42 -11.44
N ASP A 233 8.38 -28.52 -10.92
CA ASP A 233 8.31 -29.80 -11.62
C ASP A 233 7.54 -29.67 -12.94
#